data_AF-A0A2D5TL47-F1
#
_entry.id   AF-A0A2D5TL47-F1
#
_cell.length_a   1.000
_cell.length_b   1.000
_cell.length_c   1.000
_cell.angle_alpha   90.00
_cell.angle_beta   90.00
_cell.angle_gamma   90.00
#
_symmetry.space_group_name_H-M   'P 1'
#
loop_
_entity.id
_entity.type
_entity.pdbx_description
1 polymer ?
#
loop_
_entity_poly.entity_id
_entity_poly.type
_entity_poly.pdbx_seq_one_letter_code
_entity_poly.pdbx_strand_id
1 'polypeptide(L)'
;MKYKLLALFLTFSFLTVSGQTKSAEEKEKQSARRYKQAKQDFVDGRYEKVVFYYDSIMSIYGRTQVLKYKMAFESYQRLIKRKPEKSDSLSAKANQVYEQALKWYGKPFLSDRWENLVIDPEGGNQNNFEHDQKPEYPGGIRAFYKYIAENVNYPEGARKAGIEGKVYVIFMVDKEGKINTVNVARGIHKECDAEALRVVSNAERFTPAMRDGKPMHARMMLPVVFKLTSSYDSKEEKRRKRRMKRRKRRNG
;
A
#
# COMPACT_ATOMS: atom_id res chain seq x y z
N MET A 1 6.73 -60.35 -42.15
CA MET A 1 8.07 -59.91 -41.71
C MET A 1 8.30 -58.46 -42.14
N LYS A 2 8.69 -57.62 -41.17
CA LYS A 2 9.57 -56.44 -41.27
C LYS A 2 9.03 -55.10 -41.85
N TYR A 3 8.99 -54.15 -40.91
CA TYR A 3 8.88 -52.69 -40.97
C TYR A 3 9.89 -51.96 -41.87
N LYS A 4 9.54 -50.74 -42.31
CA LYS A 4 10.34 -49.48 -42.31
C LYS A 4 9.47 -48.33 -42.86
N LEU A 5 8.84 -47.48 -42.06
CA LEU A 5 9.32 -46.31 -41.29
C LEU A 5 9.84 -45.14 -42.17
N LEU A 6 9.00 -44.11 -42.37
CA LEU A 6 9.42 -42.70 -42.56
C LEU A 6 8.19 -41.77 -42.47
N ALA A 7 7.70 -41.55 -41.24
CA ALA A 7 6.81 -40.43 -40.93
C ALA A 7 7.65 -39.33 -40.27
N LEU A 8 7.90 -38.28 -41.05
CA LEU A 8 8.64 -37.10 -40.66
C LEU A 8 7.80 -36.30 -39.64
N PHE A 9 8.03 -36.53 -38.35
CA PHE A 9 7.47 -35.66 -37.30
C PHE A 9 8.20 -34.32 -37.35
N LEU A 10 7.58 -33.34 -38.01
CA LEU A 10 7.88 -31.92 -37.82
C LEU A 10 7.53 -31.56 -36.37
N THR A 11 8.49 -31.71 -35.46
CA THR A 11 8.42 -31.07 -34.16
C THR A 11 8.59 -29.57 -34.39
N PHE A 12 7.46 -28.88 -34.53
CA PHE A 12 7.41 -27.44 -34.39
C PHE A 12 7.76 -27.12 -32.93
N SER A 13 9.05 -26.92 -32.65
CA SER A 13 9.49 -26.28 -31.42
C SER A 13 8.92 -24.88 -31.41
N PHE A 14 7.74 -24.74 -30.81
CA PHE A 14 7.20 -23.47 -30.37
C PHE A 14 8.19 -22.91 -29.35
N LEU A 15 9.18 -22.15 -29.82
CA LEU A 15 9.85 -21.16 -29.01
C LEU A 15 8.82 -20.06 -28.73
N THR A 16 7.90 -20.33 -27.80
CA THR A 16 7.26 -19.25 -27.06
C THR A 16 8.38 -18.58 -26.27
N VAL A 17 8.92 -17.49 -26.81
CA VAL A 17 9.53 -16.42 -26.01
C VAL A 17 8.38 -15.82 -25.19
N SER A 18 7.97 -16.57 -24.17
CA SER A 18 7.16 -16.05 -23.10
C SER A 18 8.09 -15.14 -22.32
N GLY A 19 7.88 -13.84 -22.42
CA GLY A 19 8.39 -12.91 -21.42
C GLY A 19 7.81 -13.34 -20.09
N GLN A 20 8.53 -14.22 -19.37
CA GLN A 20 8.11 -14.69 -18.06
C GLN A 20 8.03 -13.47 -17.16
N THR A 21 6.80 -13.04 -16.88
CA THR A 21 6.55 -12.09 -15.81
C THR A 21 7.01 -12.77 -14.52
N LYS A 22 8.19 -12.37 -14.03
CA LYS A 22 8.75 -12.87 -12.75
C LYS A 22 7.68 -12.94 -11.68
N SER A 23 7.73 -13.99 -10.86
CA SER A 23 6.79 -14.17 -9.75
C SER A 23 6.88 -12.98 -8.78
N ALA A 24 5.82 -12.75 -7.99
CA ALA A 24 5.81 -11.66 -7.00
C ALA A 24 6.98 -11.80 -6.00
N GLU A 25 7.32 -13.03 -5.64
CA GLU A 25 8.43 -13.36 -4.75
C GLU A 25 9.80 -13.05 -5.37
N GLU A 26 9.99 -13.33 -6.66
CA GLU A 26 11.23 -13.00 -7.37
C GLU A 26 11.42 -11.49 -7.52
N LYS A 27 10.34 -10.76 -7.80
CA LYS A 27 10.35 -9.29 -7.84
C LYS A 27 10.72 -8.71 -6.47
N GLU A 28 10.24 -9.33 -5.40
CA GLU A 28 10.55 -8.92 -4.02
C GLU A 28 12.03 -9.18 -3.70
N LYS A 29 12.54 -10.38 -3.98
CA LYS A 29 13.96 -10.73 -3.80
C LYS A 29 14.86 -9.79 -4.63
N GLN A 30 14.49 -9.48 -5.86
CA GLN A 30 15.22 -8.55 -6.71
C GLN A 30 15.23 -7.13 -6.14
N SER A 31 14.09 -6.63 -5.66
CA SER A 31 13.95 -5.33 -5.00
C SER A 31 14.80 -5.25 -3.72
N ALA A 32 14.80 -6.31 -2.91
CA ALA A 32 15.59 -6.39 -1.68
C ALA A 32 17.10 -6.35 -1.97
N ARG A 33 17.58 -7.10 -2.98
CA ARG A 33 18.99 -7.07 -3.41
C ARG A 33 19.41 -5.68 -3.90
N ARG A 34 18.62 -5.06 -4.76
CA ARG A 34 18.87 -3.70 -5.27
C ARG A 34 18.90 -2.68 -4.15
N TYR A 35 18.01 -2.82 -3.17
CA TYR A 35 18.03 -1.94 -2.00
C TYR A 35 19.31 -2.10 -1.18
N LYS A 36 19.72 -3.34 -0.90
CA LYS A 36 20.98 -3.60 -0.19
C LYS A 36 22.17 -2.97 -0.92
N GLN A 37 22.25 -3.10 -2.24
CA GLN A 37 23.30 -2.47 -3.03
C GLN A 37 23.22 -0.94 -3.01
N ALA A 38 22.02 -0.37 -3.12
CA ALA A 38 21.82 1.08 -3.05
C ALA A 38 22.29 1.66 -1.72
N LYS A 39 22.13 0.93 -0.61
CA LYS A 39 22.68 1.34 0.69
C LYS A 39 24.19 1.42 0.65
N GLN A 40 24.85 0.36 0.16
CA GLN A 40 26.31 0.36 0.04
C GLN A 40 26.80 1.48 -0.88
N ASP A 41 26.13 1.69 -2.02
CA ASP A 41 26.47 2.75 -2.96
C ASP A 41 26.31 4.15 -2.37
N PHE A 42 25.31 4.36 -1.51
CA PHE A 42 25.13 5.63 -0.80
C PHE A 42 26.31 5.93 0.13
N VAL A 43 26.73 4.91 0.89
CA VAL A 43 27.88 4.99 1.82
C VAL A 43 29.17 5.26 1.06
N ASP A 44 29.37 4.56 -0.05
CA ASP A 44 30.54 4.70 -0.91
C ASP A 44 30.50 5.98 -1.78
N GLY A 45 29.50 6.85 -1.59
CA GLY A 45 29.38 8.13 -2.31
C GLY A 45 29.03 8.01 -3.81
N ARG A 46 28.53 6.85 -4.25
CA ARG A 46 28.09 6.54 -5.61
C ARG A 46 26.62 6.94 -5.84
N TYR A 47 26.30 8.21 -5.61
CA TYR A 47 24.93 8.74 -5.59
C TYR A 47 24.14 8.52 -6.90
N GLU A 48 24.80 8.53 -8.07
CA GLU A 48 24.16 8.23 -9.36
C GLU A 48 23.59 6.80 -9.41
N LYS A 49 24.28 5.84 -8.79
CA LYS A 49 23.79 4.46 -8.72
C LYS A 49 22.63 4.33 -7.75
N VAL A 50 22.63 5.09 -6.65
CA VAL A 50 21.52 5.12 -5.68
C VAL A 50 20.22 5.57 -6.35
N VAL A 51 20.25 6.68 -7.09
CA VAL A 51 19.05 7.18 -7.79
C VAL A 51 18.59 6.21 -8.87
N PHE A 52 19.51 5.58 -9.60
CA PHE A 52 19.17 4.54 -10.57
C PHE A 52 18.47 3.34 -9.92
N TYR A 53 18.99 2.84 -8.79
CA TYR A 53 18.35 1.75 -8.07
C TYR A 53 16.99 2.14 -7.51
N TYR A 54 16.85 3.37 -7.00
CA TYR A 54 15.58 3.89 -6.51
C TYR A 54 14.52 3.88 -7.62
N ASP A 55 14.82 4.47 -8.79
CA ASP A 55 13.91 4.50 -9.94
C ASP A 55 13.53 3.08 -10.37
N SER A 56 14.51 2.16 -10.36
CA SER A 56 14.29 0.76 -10.70
C SER A 56 13.48 -0.02 -9.65
N ILE A 57 13.50 0.39 -8.38
CA ILE A 57 12.66 -0.19 -7.33
C ILE A 57 11.24 0.36 -7.44
N MET A 58 11.10 1.66 -7.69
CA MET A 58 9.80 2.33 -7.86
C MET A 58 9.03 1.82 -9.08
N SER A 59 9.73 1.44 -10.15
CA SER A 59 9.09 0.81 -11.32
C SER A 59 8.58 -0.60 -11.04
N ILE A 60 9.25 -1.36 -10.16
CA ILE A 60 8.77 -2.68 -9.72
C ILE A 60 7.62 -2.53 -8.72
N TYR A 61 7.73 -1.57 -7.80
CA TYR A 61 6.75 -1.32 -6.75
C TYR A 61 6.43 0.17 -6.67
N GLY A 62 5.17 0.55 -6.96
CA GLY A 62 4.72 1.94 -6.85
C GLY A 62 4.80 2.55 -5.43
N ARG A 63 5.16 1.75 -4.42
CA ARG A 63 5.48 2.19 -3.05
C ARG A 63 6.73 1.48 -2.54
N THR A 64 7.51 2.15 -1.72
CA THR A 64 8.72 1.60 -1.11
C THR A 64 8.91 2.18 0.30
N GLN A 65 9.93 1.74 1.04
CA GLN A 65 10.22 2.24 2.39
C GLN A 65 10.64 3.71 2.38
N VAL A 66 10.29 4.48 3.42
CA VAL A 66 10.62 5.91 3.57
C VAL A 66 12.12 6.16 3.46
N LEU A 67 12.93 5.22 3.97
CA LEU A 67 14.38 5.33 3.92
C LEU A 67 14.92 5.33 2.48
N LYS A 68 14.26 4.63 1.55
CA LYS A 68 14.66 4.66 0.14
C LYS A 68 14.37 6.01 -0.51
N TYR A 69 13.24 6.64 -0.16
CA TYR A 69 12.96 8.01 -0.56
C TYR A 69 14.03 8.96 0.00
N LYS A 70 14.37 8.84 1.29
CA LYS A 70 15.40 9.67 1.93
C LYS A 70 16.75 9.51 1.25
N MET A 71 17.20 8.28 1.01
CA MET A 71 18.45 8.01 0.30
C MET A 71 18.48 8.62 -1.10
N ALA A 72 17.40 8.47 -1.87
CA ALA A 72 17.32 9.03 -3.21
C ALA A 72 17.34 10.56 -3.17
N PHE A 73 16.55 11.18 -2.29
CA PHE A 73 16.53 12.62 -2.10
C PHE A 73 17.92 13.17 -1.73
N GLU A 74 18.56 12.60 -0.71
CA GLU A 74 19.92 12.99 -0.28
C GLU A 74 20.93 12.79 -1.41
N SER A 75 20.81 11.70 -2.18
CA SER A 75 21.67 11.47 -3.34
C SER A 75 21.52 12.58 -4.38
N TYR A 76 20.30 13.01 -4.69
CA TYR A 76 20.08 14.17 -5.57
C TYR A 76 20.69 15.46 -4.99
N GLN A 77 20.50 15.74 -3.70
CA GLN A 77 21.09 16.91 -3.04
C GLN A 77 22.62 16.92 -3.14
N ARG A 78 23.26 15.75 -2.99
CA ARG A 78 24.72 15.62 -3.16
C ARG A 78 25.15 15.79 -4.61
N LEU A 79 24.36 15.28 -5.57
CA LEU A 79 24.64 15.45 -7.00
C LEU A 79 24.52 16.90 -7.44
N ILE A 80 23.55 17.67 -6.94
CA ILE A 80 23.40 19.10 -7.21
C ILE A 80 24.70 19.85 -6.85
N LYS A 81 25.27 19.54 -5.67
CA LYS A 81 26.55 20.13 -5.24
C LYS A 81 27.74 19.76 -6.13
N ARG A 82 27.75 18.54 -6.68
CA ARG A 82 28.84 18.05 -7.55
C ARG A 82 28.69 18.49 -9.02
N LYS A 83 27.46 18.74 -9.46
CA LYS A 83 27.08 19.02 -10.86
C LYS A 83 26.16 20.24 -10.91
N PRO A 84 26.68 21.44 -10.57
CA PRO A 84 25.87 22.66 -10.53
C PRO A 84 25.21 22.96 -11.88
N GLU A 85 25.83 22.56 -12.99
CA GLU A 85 25.28 22.69 -14.35
C GLU A 85 23.99 21.90 -14.59
N LYS A 86 23.66 20.94 -13.71
CA LYS A 86 22.42 20.14 -13.77
C LYS A 86 21.47 20.44 -12.60
N SER A 87 21.72 21.51 -11.84
CA SER A 87 21.00 21.82 -10.60
C SER A 87 19.48 21.80 -10.77
N ASP A 88 18.95 22.45 -11.82
CA ASP A 88 17.50 22.57 -12.02
C ASP A 88 16.84 21.20 -12.24
N SER A 89 17.42 20.39 -13.13
CA SER A 89 16.90 19.05 -13.43
C SER A 89 17.00 18.12 -12.21
N LEU A 90 18.12 18.18 -11.47
CA LEU A 90 18.31 17.37 -10.27
C LEU A 90 17.40 17.81 -9.13
N SER A 91 17.16 19.12 -8.97
CA SER A 91 16.25 19.68 -7.97
C SER A 91 14.80 19.28 -8.27
N ALA A 92 14.39 19.33 -9.54
CA ALA A 92 13.07 18.84 -9.95
C ALA A 92 12.87 17.35 -9.58
N LYS A 93 13.89 16.52 -9.83
CA LYS A 93 13.85 15.10 -9.44
C LYS A 93 13.85 14.90 -7.92
N ALA A 94 14.65 15.67 -7.18
CA ALA A 94 14.65 15.61 -5.71
C ALA A 94 13.26 15.95 -5.15
N ASN A 95 12.64 17.01 -5.65
CA ASN A 95 11.29 17.41 -5.27
C ASN A 95 10.27 16.33 -5.63
N GLN A 96 10.38 15.73 -6.81
CA GLN A 96 9.51 14.61 -7.19
C GLN A 96 9.62 13.44 -6.20
N VAL A 97 10.83 13.08 -5.76
CA VAL A 97 11.03 12.03 -4.74
C VAL A 97 10.36 12.42 -3.42
N TYR A 98 10.53 13.66 -2.98
CA TYR A 98 9.92 14.16 -1.75
C TYR A 98 8.39 14.17 -1.81
N GLU A 99 7.81 14.66 -2.91
CA GLU A 99 6.36 14.68 -3.13
C GLU A 99 5.76 13.27 -3.19
N GLN A 100 6.47 12.32 -3.82
CA GLN A 100 6.05 10.92 -3.78
C GLN A 100 6.11 10.35 -2.37
N ALA A 101 7.11 10.69 -1.56
CA ALA A 101 7.14 10.31 -0.16
C ALA A 101 5.95 10.91 0.59
N LEU A 102 5.68 12.21 0.41
CA LEU A 102 4.55 12.91 1.02
C LEU A 102 3.21 12.24 0.69
N LYS A 103 3.03 11.82 -0.56
CA LYS A 103 1.82 11.08 -0.97
C LYS A 103 1.61 9.81 -0.15
N TRP A 104 2.66 9.03 0.10
CA TRP A 104 2.54 7.73 0.78
C TRP A 104 2.56 7.80 2.30
N TYR A 105 3.25 8.80 2.84
CA TYR A 105 3.57 8.89 4.27
C TYR A 105 2.89 10.06 4.97
N GLY A 106 2.52 11.10 4.24
CA GLY A 106 1.86 12.29 4.77
C GLY A 106 2.83 13.30 5.37
N LYS A 107 2.49 14.59 5.26
CA LYS A 107 3.29 15.69 5.81
C LYS A 107 3.55 15.56 7.31
N PRO A 108 2.55 15.29 8.19
CA PRO A 108 2.80 15.22 9.64
C PRO A 108 3.83 14.15 10.03
N PHE A 109 3.77 12.98 9.40
CA PHE A 109 4.76 11.93 9.61
C PHE A 109 6.12 12.32 9.06
N LEU A 110 6.15 12.84 7.84
CA LEU A 110 7.42 13.18 7.20
C LEU A 110 8.11 14.33 7.92
N SER A 111 7.45 15.44 8.28
CA SER A 111 8.12 16.53 9.01
C SER A 111 8.69 16.09 10.37
N ASP A 112 8.07 15.11 11.03
CA ASP A 112 8.55 14.64 12.33
C ASP A 112 9.71 13.63 12.19
N ARG A 113 9.72 12.85 11.10
CA ARG A 113 10.63 11.71 10.93
C ARG A 113 11.72 11.97 9.90
N TRP A 114 11.48 12.72 8.84
CA TRP A 114 12.29 12.77 7.64
C TRP A 114 13.70 13.28 7.89
N GLU A 115 13.84 14.35 8.66
CA GLU A 115 15.10 14.95 9.06
C GLU A 115 15.85 14.04 10.04
N ASN A 116 15.11 13.31 10.87
CA ASN A 116 15.64 12.40 11.89
C ASN A 116 15.92 10.97 11.37
N LEU A 117 15.65 10.69 10.09
CA LEU A 117 15.93 9.40 9.47
C LEU A 117 17.43 9.25 9.23
N VAL A 118 18.06 8.35 9.97
CA VAL A 118 19.47 8.00 9.79
C VAL A 118 19.58 6.88 8.74
N ILE A 119 20.40 7.10 7.71
CA ILE A 119 20.77 6.07 6.74
C ILE A 119 21.99 5.34 7.31
N ASP A 120 21.76 4.27 8.06
CA ASP A 120 22.80 3.46 8.67
C ASP A 120 23.34 2.40 7.68
N PRO A 121 24.67 2.37 7.41
CA PRO A 121 25.32 1.30 6.64
C PRO A 121 25.11 -0.10 7.22
N GLU A 122 25.12 -0.22 8.55
CA GLU A 122 25.35 -1.50 9.26
C GLU A 122 24.07 -2.22 9.67
N GLY A 123 22.91 -1.59 9.55
CA GLY A 123 21.63 -2.31 9.47
C GLY A 123 20.72 -2.19 10.68
N GLY A 124 20.67 -1.03 11.34
CA GLY A 124 19.48 -0.66 12.09
C GLY A 124 18.26 -0.63 11.16
N ASN A 125 17.35 -1.59 11.31
CA ASN A 125 16.06 -1.60 10.62
C ASN A 125 15.19 -0.47 11.18
N GLN A 126 15.39 0.77 10.73
CA GLN A 126 14.47 1.87 11.04
C GLN A 126 13.21 1.77 10.17
N ASN A 127 12.56 0.60 10.20
CA ASN A 127 11.17 0.48 9.81
C ASN A 127 10.36 1.32 10.81
N ASN A 128 10.08 2.56 10.46
CA ASN A 128 9.36 3.54 11.28
C ASN A 128 7.88 3.20 11.54
N PHE A 129 7.48 1.95 11.36
CA PHE A 129 6.15 1.47 11.70
C PHE A 129 6.14 0.42 12.79
N GLU A 130 7.28 -0.01 13.34
CA GLU A 130 7.28 -0.86 14.53
C GLU A 130 6.76 -0.06 15.73
N HIS A 131 5.81 -0.61 16.44
CA HIS A 131 5.20 0.03 17.58
C HIS A 131 4.98 -1.05 18.61
N ASP A 132 5.19 -0.69 19.87
CA ASP A 132 4.96 -1.59 21.00
C ASP A 132 3.44 -1.83 21.14
N GLN A 133 2.65 -0.80 20.81
CA GLN A 133 1.19 -0.85 20.83
C GLN A 133 0.62 -0.34 19.52
N LYS A 134 -0.31 -1.11 18.94
CA LYS A 134 -0.95 -0.80 17.66
C LYS A 134 -1.96 0.33 17.83
N PRO A 135 -2.21 1.14 16.80
CA PRO A 135 -3.33 2.06 16.83
C PRO A 135 -4.64 1.27 16.93
N GLU A 136 -5.55 1.72 17.77
CA GLU A 136 -6.79 1.00 18.08
C GLU A 136 -8.02 1.90 17.90
N TYR A 137 -9.02 1.44 17.15
CA TYR A 137 -10.28 2.16 17.00
C TYR A 137 -11.11 2.07 18.30
N PRO A 138 -11.98 3.04 18.63
CA PRO A 138 -12.90 2.90 19.75
C PRO A 138 -13.72 1.60 19.66
N GLY A 139 -13.62 0.73 20.68
CA GLY A 139 -14.24 -0.60 20.66
C GLY A 139 -13.49 -1.67 19.84
N GLY A 140 -12.25 -1.39 19.44
CA GLY A 140 -11.35 -2.29 18.75
C GLY A 140 -11.64 -2.44 17.25
N ILE A 141 -10.82 -3.26 16.59
CA ILE A 141 -10.89 -3.44 15.13
C ILE A 141 -12.24 -3.96 14.63
N ARG A 142 -12.95 -4.75 15.44
CA ARG A 142 -14.30 -5.25 15.11
C ARG A 142 -15.33 -4.12 15.05
N ALA A 143 -15.27 -3.18 15.99
CA ALA A 143 -16.12 -1.99 15.96
C ALA A 143 -15.81 -1.13 14.74
N PHE A 144 -14.54 -1.03 14.34
CA PHE A 144 -14.17 -0.33 13.12
C PHE A 144 -14.77 -0.97 11.87
N TYR A 145 -14.62 -2.29 11.70
CA TYR A 145 -15.24 -2.99 10.56
C TYR A 145 -16.76 -2.83 10.53
N LYS A 146 -17.39 -2.85 11.71
CA LYS A 146 -18.83 -2.61 11.83
C LYS A 146 -19.20 -1.19 11.40
N TYR A 147 -18.50 -0.18 11.90
CA TYR A 147 -18.68 1.21 11.48
C TYR A 147 -18.58 1.35 9.96
N ILE A 148 -17.54 0.77 9.33
CA ILE A 148 -17.38 0.83 7.88
C ILE A 148 -18.56 0.17 7.16
N ALA A 149 -18.96 -1.03 7.59
CA ALA A 149 -20.08 -1.74 6.99
C ALA A 149 -21.42 -1.00 7.13
N GLU A 150 -21.61 -0.23 8.21
CA GLU A 150 -22.82 0.56 8.45
C GLU A 150 -22.83 1.91 7.73
N ASN A 151 -21.65 2.45 7.39
CA ASN A 151 -21.50 3.79 6.81
C ASN A 151 -21.04 3.81 5.34
N VAL A 152 -20.74 2.65 4.77
CA VAL A 152 -20.36 2.51 3.35
C VAL A 152 -21.61 2.55 2.46
N ASN A 153 -21.60 3.45 1.49
CA ASN A 153 -22.65 3.62 0.50
C ASN A 153 -22.21 2.99 -0.82
N TYR A 154 -22.75 1.82 -1.17
CA TYR A 154 -22.44 1.20 -2.46
C TYR A 154 -22.93 2.10 -3.61
N PRO A 155 -22.02 2.67 -4.44
CA PRO A 155 -22.42 3.56 -5.52
C PRO A 155 -23.36 2.88 -6.51
N GLU A 156 -24.41 3.58 -6.94
CA GLU A 156 -25.41 3.00 -7.83
C GLU A 156 -24.86 2.58 -9.19
N GLY A 157 -23.94 3.37 -9.75
CA GLY A 157 -23.28 3.08 -11.03
C GLY A 157 -22.53 1.76 -10.95
N ALA A 158 -21.65 1.64 -9.95
CA ALA A 158 -20.93 0.39 -9.66
C ALA A 158 -21.88 -0.80 -9.41
N ARG A 159 -22.98 -0.61 -8.68
CA ARG A 159 -23.98 -1.65 -8.41
C ARG A 159 -24.69 -2.11 -9.69
N LYS A 160 -25.14 -1.18 -10.54
CA LYS A 160 -25.82 -1.48 -11.82
C LYS A 160 -24.88 -2.17 -12.81
N ALA A 161 -23.59 -1.81 -12.78
CA ALA A 161 -22.54 -2.41 -13.60
C ALA A 161 -22.02 -3.75 -13.04
N GLY A 162 -22.57 -4.25 -11.93
CA GLY A 162 -22.17 -5.54 -11.35
C GLY A 162 -20.76 -5.56 -10.74
N ILE A 163 -20.20 -4.40 -10.39
CA ILE A 163 -18.81 -4.27 -9.93
C ILE A 163 -18.69 -4.64 -8.46
N GLU A 164 -18.05 -5.76 -8.16
CA GLU A 164 -17.78 -6.23 -6.80
C GLU A 164 -16.27 -6.31 -6.51
N GLY A 165 -15.92 -6.32 -5.22
CA GLY A 165 -14.56 -6.62 -4.80
C GLY A 165 -14.15 -5.90 -3.52
N LYS A 166 -12.83 -5.76 -3.37
CA LYS A 166 -12.22 -5.12 -2.19
C LYS A 166 -11.36 -3.95 -2.62
N VAL A 167 -11.72 -2.76 -2.15
CA VAL A 167 -10.88 -1.57 -2.22
C VAL A 167 -9.94 -1.58 -1.01
N TYR A 168 -8.64 -1.56 -1.25
CA TYR A 168 -7.64 -1.50 -0.20
C TYR A 168 -7.28 -0.04 0.03
N VAL A 169 -7.71 0.49 1.16
CA VAL A 169 -7.39 1.85 1.60
C VAL A 169 -6.20 1.79 2.54
N ILE A 170 -5.24 2.68 2.32
CA ILE A 170 -4.18 2.95 3.28
C ILE A 170 -4.41 4.33 3.87
N PHE A 171 -4.06 4.48 5.14
CA PHE A 171 -4.16 5.74 5.84
C PHE A 171 -3.15 5.80 6.98
N MET A 172 -2.91 7.01 7.47
CA MET A 172 -2.05 7.28 8.62
C MET A 172 -2.93 7.66 9.80
N VAL A 173 -2.69 7.05 10.95
CA VAL A 173 -3.18 7.51 12.25
C VAL A 173 -2.07 8.36 12.85
N ASP A 174 -2.36 9.61 13.20
CA ASP A 174 -1.38 10.51 13.84
C ASP A 174 -1.24 10.28 15.35
N LYS A 175 -0.41 11.11 16.00
CA LYS A 175 -0.12 11.03 17.44
C LYS A 175 -1.34 11.37 18.30
N GLU A 176 -2.32 12.06 17.72
CA GLU A 176 -3.59 12.45 18.33
C GLU A 176 -4.73 11.49 17.93
N GLY A 177 -4.40 10.40 17.23
CA GLY A 177 -5.37 9.38 16.84
C GLY A 177 -6.21 9.72 15.62
N LYS A 178 -5.99 10.86 14.97
CA LYS A 178 -6.76 11.28 13.80
C LYS A 178 -6.24 10.58 12.54
N ILE A 179 -7.17 10.24 11.66
CA ILE A 179 -6.85 9.71 10.34
C ILE A 179 -6.45 10.84 9.39
N ASN A 180 -5.31 10.67 8.73
CA ASN A 180 -4.75 11.55 7.71
C ASN A 180 -4.24 10.73 6.50
N THR A 181 -3.96 11.40 5.39
CA THR A 181 -3.28 10.81 4.20
C THR A 181 -3.96 9.52 3.70
N VAL A 182 -5.28 9.59 3.52
CA VAL A 182 -6.09 8.45 3.07
C VAL A 182 -5.93 8.27 1.56
N ASN A 183 -5.48 7.11 1.13
CA ASN A 183 -5.21 6.79 -0.28
C ASN A 183 -5.67 5.39 -0.64
N VAL A 184 -6.07 5.20 -1.90
CA VAL A 184 -6.36 3.87 -2.44
C VAL A 184 -5.07 3.18 -2.87
N ALA A 185 -4.73 2.07 -2.20
CA ALA A 185 -3.61 1.23 -2.58
C ALA A 185 -3.98 0.24 -3.69
N ARG A 186 -5.22 -0.24 -3.70
CA ARG A 186 -5.76 -1.08 -4.77
C ARG A 186 -7.27 -0.84 -4.89
N GLY A 187 -7.67 -0.27 -6.02
CA GLY A 187 -9.05 0.02 -6.32
C GLY A 187 -9.77 -1.11 -7.06
N ILE A 188 -11.08 -0.95 -7.21
CA ILE A 188 -11.91 -1.79 -8.09
C ILE A 188 -12.67 -0.97 -9.12
N HIS A 189 -13.05 0.26 -8.78
CA HIS A 189 -13.76 1.19 -9.65
C HIS A 189 -13.76 2.58 -9.02
N LYS A 190 -13.66 3.63 -9.83
CA LYS A 190 -13.51 5.02 -9.35
C LYS A 190 -14.53 5.43 -8.29
N GLU A 191 -15.77 4.98 -8.42
CA GLU A 191 -16.85 5.33 -7.48
C GLU A 191 -16.69 4.59 -6.15
N CYS A 192 -16.36 3.31 -6.19
CA CYS A 192 -16.10 2.50 -5.00
C CYS A 192 -14.85 2.99 -4.27
N ASP A 193 -13.84 3.39 -5.04
CA ASP A 193 -12.59 3.96 -4.54
C ASP A 193 -12.85 5.28 -3.80
N ALA A 194 -13.61 6.20 -4.40
CA ALA A 194 -14.01 7.46 -3.79
C ALA A 194 -14.83 7.25 -2.51
N GLU A 195 -15.78 6.32 -2.52
CA GLU A 195 -16.57 5.99 -1.35
C GLU A 195 -15.71 5.40 -0.22
N ALA A 196 -14.78 4.49 -0.56
CA ALA A 196 -13.88 3.89 0.41
C ALA A 196 -12.98 4.94 1.08
N LEU A 197 -12.50 5.94 0.31
CA LEU A 197 -11.76 7.08 0.86
C LEU A 197 -12.64 7.90 1.81
N ARG A 198 -13.88 8.20 1.44
CA ARG A 198 -14.82 9.00 2.25
C ARG A 198 -15.12 8.33 3.59
N VAL A 199 -15.54 7.06 3.58
CA VAL A 199 -15.97 6.37 4.80
C VAL A 199 -14.82 6.19 5.79
N VAL A 200 -13.61 5.91 5.30
CA VAL A 200 -12.41 5.80 6.15
C VAL A 200 -12.01 7.16 6.71
N SER A 201 -12.05 8.23 5.90
CA SER A 201 -11.68 9.58 6.36
C SER A 201 -12.63 10.13 7.44
N ASN A 202 -13.89 9.68 7.45
CA ASN A 202 -14.91 10.11 8.40
C ASN A 202 -14.95 9.31 9.71
N ALA A 203 -14.11 8.29 9.84
CA ALA A 203 -14.10 7.46 11.04
C ALA A 203 -13.68 8.26 12.28
N GLU A 204 -14.08 7.78 13.45
CA GLU A 204 -13.70 8.39 14.71
C GLU A 204 -12.20 8.32 14.96
N ARG A 205 -11.73 9.12 15.92
CA ARG A 205 -10.33 9.11 16.35
C ARG A 205 -9.99 7.77 16.99
N PHE A 206 -8.83 7.26 16.59
CA PHE A 206 -8.20 6.07 17.16
C PHE A 206 -7.48 6.43 18.46
N THR A 207 -7.20 5.45 19.29
CA THR A 207 -6.04 5.50 20.17
C THR A 207 -4.79 5.41 19.30
N PRO A 208 -3.83 6.36 19.42
CA PRO A 208 -2.64 6.37 18.59
C PRO A 208 -1.75 5.16 18.89
N ALA A 209 -0.83 4.85 17.96
CA ALA A 209 0.21 3.86 18.24
C ALA A 209 1.20 4.39 19.26
N MET A 210 1.81 3.51 20.04
CA MET A 210 2.82 3.88 21.04
C MET A 210 4.16 3.22 20.73
N ARG A 211 5.24 3.97 21.00
CA ARG A 211 6.62 3.46 21.02
C ARG A 211 7.35 4.10 22.18
N ASP A 212 7.97 3.29 23.04
CA ASP A 212 8.67 3.74 24.24
C ASP A 212 7.80 4.67 25.13
N GLY A 213 6.50 4.35 25.22
CA GLY A 213 5.51 5.13 25.97
C GLY A 213 5.12 6.48 25.32
N LYS A 214 5.60 6.79 24.11
CA LYS A 214 5.27 8.02 23.39
C LYS A 214 4.34 7.74 22.21
N PRO A 215 3.34 8.59 21.96
CA PRO A 215 2.47 8.45 20.81
C PRO A 215 3.26 8.66 19.51
N MET A 216 2.98 7.84 18.52
CA MET A 216 3.59 7.90 17.20
C MET A 216 2.55 7.72 16.10
N HIS A 217 2.89 8.30 14.96
CA HIS A 217 2.17 8.05 13.72
C HIS A 217 2.27 6.57 13.33
N ALA A 218 1.16 5.97 12.89
CA ALA A 218 1.13 4.60 12.41
C ALA A 218 0.36 4.48 11.10
N ARG A 219 0.91 3.70 10.17
CA ARG A 219 0.25 3.40 8.90
C ARG A 219 -0.64 2.18 9.05
N MET A 220 -1.88 2.30 8.60
CA MET A 220 -2.84 1.20 8.55
C MET A 220 -3.25 0.90 7.12
N MET A 221 -3.74 -0.32 6.91
CA MET A 221 -4.37 -0.75 5.66
C MET A 221 -5.68 -1.46 6.00
N LEU A 222 -6.75 -1.06 5.32
CA LEU A 222 -8.09 -1.59 5.53
C LEU A 222 -8.71 -2.02 4.18
N PRO A 223 -9.19 -3.26 4.06
CA PRO A 223 -10.01 -3.66 2.94
C PRO A 223 -11.48 -3.23 3.15
N VAL A 224 -11.98 -2.34 2.30
CA VAL A 224 -13.41 -1.99 2.20
C VAL A 224 -14.05 -2.90 1.16
N VAL A 225 -15.11 -3.63 1.55
CA VAL A 225 -15.73 -4.67 0.73
C VAL A 225 -17.00 -4.14 0.08
N PHE A 226 -17.08 -4.24 -1.24
CA PHE A 226 -18.30 -4.00 -2.02
C PHE A 226 -18.79 -5.34 -2.56
N LYS A 227 -20.00 -5.75 -2.15
CA LYS A 227 -20.61 -7.01 -2.55
C LYS A 227 -22.09 -6.80 -2.84
N LEU A 228 -22.56 -7.28 -3.97
CA LEU A 228 -23.96 -7.36 -4.33
C LEU A 228 -24.61 -8.38 -3.41
N THR A 229 -25.60 -7.93 -2.67
CA THR A 229 -26.49 -8.84 -1.96
C THR A 229 -27.48 -9.37 -2.97
N SER A 230 -27.60 -10.69 -3.11
CA SER A 230 -28.61 -11.23 -4.03
C SER A 230 -30.02 -10.86 -3.54
N SER A 231 -30.97 -10.79 -4.47
CA SER A 231 -32.39 -10.58 -4.14
C SER A 231 -32.93 -11.69 -3.21
N TYR A 232 -32.34 -12.88 -3.26
CA TYR A 232 -32.62 -13.99 -2.37
C TYR A 232 -32.13 -13.71 -0.93
N ASP A 233 -30.86 -13.31 -0.78
CA ASP A 233 -30.24 -13.04 0.52
C ASP A 233 -30.97 -11.92 1.28
N SER A 234 -31.36 -10.86 0.56
CA SER A 234 -32.11 -9.74 1.15
C SER A 234 -33.51 -10.13 1.66
N LYS A 235 -34.20 -11.05 0.96
CA LYS A 235 -35.50 -11.60 1.39
C LYS A 235 -35.32 -12.52 2.61
N GLU A 236 -34.28 -13.35 2.63
CA GLU A 236 -34.02 -14.28 3.73
C GLU A 236 -33.56 -13.57 5.01
N GLU A 237 -32.71 -12.53 4.91
CA GLU A 237 -32.33 -11.67 6.03
C GLU A 237 -33.55 -11.01 6.68
N LYS A 238 -34.48 -10.48 5.87
CA LYS A 238 -35.77 -9.92 6.36
C LYS A 238 -36.62 -10.99 7.05
N ARG A 239 -36.71 -12.20 6.50
CA ARG A 239 -37.43 -13.33 7.13
C ARG A 239 -36.79 -13.73 8.46
N ARG A 240 -35.46 -13.79 8.53
CA ARG A 240 -34.69 -14.14 9.74
C ARG A 240 -34.89 -13.12 10.87
N LYS A 241 -34.78 -11.82 10.57
CA LYS A 241 -35.05 -10.73 11.52
C LYS A 241 -36.49 -10.77 12.06
N ARG A 242 -37.48 -11.05 11.20
CA ARG A 242 -38.88 -11.24 11.63
C ARG A 242 -39.06 -12.43 12.57
N ARG A 243 -38.41 -13.57 12.30
CA ARG A 243 -38.43 -14.77 13.16
C ARG A 243 -37.81 -14.50 14.54
N MET A 244 -36.66 -13.81 14.59
CA MET A 244 -36.02 -13.43 15.85
C MET A 244 -36.89 -12.49 16.70
N LYS A 245 -37.52 -11.49 16.07
CA LYS A 245 -38.43 -10.57 16.78
C LYS A 245 -39.65 -11.29 17.36
N ARG A 246 -40.19 -12.27 16.64
CA ARG A 246 -41.29 -13.13 17.13
C ARG A 246 -40.86 -14.03 18.29
N ARG A 247 -39.66 -14.62 18.24
CA ARG A 247 -39.12 -15.43 19.35
C ARG A 247 -38.90 -14.60 20.61
N LYS A 248 -38.33 -13.39 20.50
CA LYS A 248 -38.16 -12.50 21.67
C LYS A 248 -39.48 -12.11 22.34
N ARG A 249 -40.56 -11.90 21.56
CA ARG A 249 -41.92 -11.61 22.07
C ARG A 249 -42.63 -12.79 22.72
N ARG A 250 -42.11 -14.02 22.54
CA ARG A 250 -42.73 -15.25 23.04
C ARG A 250 -42.08 -15.74 24.34
N ASN A 251 -40.88 -15.23 24.64
CA ASN A 251 -40.04 -15.65 25.76
C ASN A 251 -39.81 -14.53 26.79
N GLY A 252 -40.49 -13.39 26.64
CA GLY A 252 -40.52 -12.28 27.60
C GLY A 252 -41.96 -11.80 27.70
#